data_AF-A0A413HXG2-F1
#
_entry.id   AF-A0A413HXG2-F1
#
_cell.length_a   1.000
_cell.length_b   1.000
_cell.length_c   1.000
_cell.angle_alpha   90.00
_cell.angle_beta   90.00
_cell.angle_gamma   90.00
#
_symmetry.space_group_name_H-M   'P 1'
#
loop_
_entity.id
_entity.type
_entity.pdbx_description
1 polymer ?
#
loop_
_entity_poly.entity_id
_entity_poly.type
_entity_poly.pdbx_seq_one_letter_code
_entity_poly.pdbx_strand_id
1 'polypeptide(L)' 'MKDRKQNTKNAIISSDRKWWDFMADIMETNPDNSPVSIDLQTVFHLD' A
#
# COMPACT_ATOMS: atom_id res chain seq x y z
N MET A 1 -23.03 29.25 -10.77
CA MET A 1 -23.04 28.25 -9.67
C MET A 1 -22.91 26.85 -10.26
N LYS A 2 -21.73 26.24 -10.12
CA LYS A 2 -21.47 24.81 -9.90
C LYS A 2 -19.95 24.64 -9.96
N ASP A 3 -19.38 24.50 -8.76
CA ASP A 3 -17.96 24.54 -8.48
C ASP A 3 -17.21 23.43 -9.19
N ARG A 4 -16.21 23.83 -9.98
CA ARG A 4 -15.24 22.92 -10.60
C ARG A 4 -14.26 22.46 -9.51
N LYS A 5 -14.68 21.50 -8.66
CA LYS A 5 -13.76 20.78 -7.78
C LYS A 5 -12.89 19.87 -8.65
N GLN A 6 -11.81 20.40 -9.21
CA GLN A 6 -10.72 19.59 -9.72
C GLN A 6 -9.95 19.04 -8.51
N ASN A 7 -10.48 18.00 -7.87
CA ASN A 7 -9.75 17.23 -6.87
C ASN A 7 -8.72 16.37 -7.63
N THR A 8 -7.46 16.77 -7.57
CA THR A 8 -6.30 16.08 -8.14
C THR A 8 -6.15 14.67 -7.58
N LYS A 9 -6.87 13.69 -8.14
CA LYS A 9 -6.71 12.26 -7.84
C LYS A 9 -5.51 11.61 -8.55
N ASN A 10 -4.44 12.34 -8.85
CA ASN A 10 -3.37 11.85 -9.72
C ASN A 10 -1.95 12.07 -9.16
N ALA A 11 -1.68 11.62 -7.93
CA ALA A 11 -0.29 11.60 -7.42
C ALA A 11 0.00 10.46 -6.42
N ILE A 12 -0.69 9.32 -6.53
CA ILE A 12 -0.44 8.14 -5.68
C ILE A 12 -0.21 6.86 -6.50
N ILE A 13 0.14 7.01 -7.77
CA ILE A 13 0.56 5.85 -8.56
C ILE A 13 2.04 5.60 -8.22
N SER A 14 2.26 4.56 -7.41
CA SER A 14 3.42 3.65 -7.43
C SER A 14 4.71 3.95 -6.62
N SER A 15 4.70 4.73 -5.54
CA SER A 15 5.89 4.72 -4.64
C SER A 15 6.07 3.35 -3.96
N ASP A 16 4.98 2.77 -3.46
CA ASP A 16 5.01 1.48 -2.74
C ASP A 16 5.39 0.32 -3.66
N ARG A 17 5.00 0.37 -4.94
CA ARG A 17 5.35 -0.64 -5.95
C ARG A 17 6.86 -0.76 -6.16
N LYS A 18 7.58 0.37 -6.20
CA LYS A 18 9.04 0.35 -6.37
C LYS A 18 9.74 -0.31 -5.19
N TRP A 19 9.22 -0.10 -3.99
CA TRP A 19 9.74 -0.74 -2.78
C TRP A 19 9.46 -2.24 -2.78
N TRP A 20 8.26 -2.65 -3.18
CA TRP A 20 7.88 -4.05 -3.34
C TRP A 20 8.76 -4.78 -4.35
N ASP A 21 8.99 -4.18 -5.53
CA ASP A 21 9.88 -4.75 -6.54
C ASP A 21 11.32 -4.93 -6.03
N PHE A 22 11.80 -4.00 -5.21
CA PHE A 22 13.13 -4.08 -4.61
C PHE A 22 13.24 -5.17 -3.54
N MET A 23 12.16 -5.49 -2.82
CA MET A 23 12.17 -6.46 -1.72
C MET A 23 11.71 -7.87 -2.12
N ALA A 24 11.23 -8.05 -3.35
CA ALA A 24 10.66 -9.31 -3.83
C ALA A 24 11.68 -10.45 -3.93
N ASP A 25 12.98 -10.16 -3.89
CA ASP A 25 14.06 -11.14 -3.88
C ASP A 25 14.26 -11.81 -2.51
N ILE A 26 13.86 -11.15 -1.42
CA ILE A 26 14.07 -11.61 -0.04
C ILE A 26 12.78 -11.88 0.75
N MET A 27 11.60 -11.57 0.20
CA MET A 27 10.30 -11.75 0.86
C MET A 27 9.37 -12.69 0.07
N GLU A 28 8.45 -13.36 0.77
CA GLU A 28 7.32 -14.03 0.12
C GLU A 28 6.36 -12.97 -0.44
N THR A 29 6.06 -13.05 -1.74
CA THR A 29 5.28 -12.03 -2.46
C THR A 29 4.12 -12.63 -3.25
N ASN A 30 3.08 -11.82 -3.43
CA ASN A 30 1.98 -12.07 -4.36
C ASN A 30 2.46 -11.85 -5.81
N PRO A 31 1.69 -12.28 -6.84
CA PRO A 31 2.03 -12.06 -8.24
C PRO A 31 2.22 -10.59 -8.67
N ASP A 32 1.82 -9.64 -7.83
CA ASP A 32 1.97 -8.20 -8.04
C ASP A 32 3.12 -7.57 -7.22
N ASN A 33 4.03 -8.41 -6.73
CA ASN A 33 5.18 -8.13 -5.86
C ASN A 33 4.85 -7.59 -4.48
N SER A 34 3.56 -7.40 -4.12
CA SER A 34 3.21 -7.04 -2.74
C SER A 34 3.60 -8.18 -1.78
N PRO A 35 4.11 -7.87 -0.57
CA PRO A 35 4.43 -8.91 0.40
C PRO A 35 3.18 -9.66 0.84
N VAL A 36 3.30 -10.98 1.03
CA VAL A 36 2.23 -11.78 1.65
C VAL A 36 2.06 -11.30 3.10
N SER A 37 0.84 -10.93 3.47
CA SER A 37 0.51 -10.45 4.82
C SER A 37 -0.71 -11.19 5.35
N ILE A 38 -0.66 -11.54 6.63
CA ILE A 38 -1.80 -12.07 7.38
C ILE A 38 -2.18 -11.10 8.47
N ASP A 39 -3.47 -10.81 8.58
CA ASP A 39 -3.97 -9.95 9.65
C ASP A 39 -3.88 -10.67 10.98
N LEU A 40 -3.31 -10.01 11.99
CA LEU A 40 -3.24 -10.52 13.35
C LEU A 40 -4.31 -9.88 14.22
N GLN A 41 -4.97 -10.69 15.05
CA GLN A 41 -5.90 -10.19 16.03
C GLN A 41 -5.14 -9.47 17.14
N THR A 42 -5.42 -8.18 17.35
CA THR A 42 -4.90 -7.43 18.49
C THR A 42 -5.49 -7.99 19.78
N VAL A 43 -4.65 -8.63 20.61
CA VAL A 43 -5.09 -9.26 21.88
C VAL A 43 -4.91 -8.37 23.10
N PHE A 44 -4.12 -7.31 22.98
CA PHE A 44 -3.80 -6.40 24.08
C PHE A 44 -3.26 -5.07 23.55
N HIS A 45 -3.55 -3.98 24.27
CA HIS A 45 -3.00 -2.64 24.06
C HIS A 45 -3.02 -1.90 25.42
N LEU A 46 -2.06 -1.01 25.65
CA LEU A 46 -1.99 -0.11 26.81
C LEU A 46 -1.75 1.31 26.30
N ASP A 47 -2.59 2.25 26.75
CA ASP A 47 -2.57 3.68 26.38
C ASP A 47 -1.47 4.48 27.09
#